data_AF-A0A4X2M556-F1
#
_entry.id   AF-A0A4X2M556-F1
#
_cell.length_a   1.000
_cell.length_b   1.000
_cell.length_c   1.000
_cell.angle_alpha   90.00
_cell.angle_beta   90.00
_cell.angle_gamma   90.00
#
_symmetry.space_group_name_H-M   'P 1'
#
loop_
_entity.id
_entity.type
_entity.pdbx_description
1 polymer ?
#
loop_
_entity_poly.entity_id
_entity_poly.type
_entity_poly.pdbx_seq_one_letter_code
_entity_poly.pdbx_strand_id
1 'polypeptide(L)'
;ARARPPSPEPRPSRARPLTPLLRPVLPRSSFQQRLSHATLSDLALVLIDGTVFEIVQGLLEIQHLTEKSLYNQRLKLQSEHRVLKQTLLTKHKEAQQACRPHNLPLLRAAQQREQEAVEHRIREEQQMMDEKIVLELDQKVVDQQSTLEKAGVTGFYVTTNPQELTLQMNLLELIRKLQQRGYQPGKPFP
;
A
#
# COMPACT_ATOMS: atom_id res chain seq x y z
N ALA A 1 23.56 8.22 44.27
CA ALA A 1 23.85 7.82 42.89
C ALA A 1 22.53 7.71 42.12
N ARG A 2 22.23 8.66 41.22
CA ARG A 2 21.01 8.62 40.38
C ARG A 2 21.29 7.81 39.13
N ALA A 3 20.57 6.69 38.94
CA ALA A 3 20.63 5.88 37.74
C ALA A 3 20.03 6.64 36.55
N ARG A 4 20.76 6.70 35.44
CA ARG A 4 20.33 7.28 34.17
C ARG A 4 19.38 6.29 33.46
N PRO A 5 18.27 6.74 32.85
CA PRO A 5 17.43 5.85 32.05
C PRO A 5 18.18 5.40 30.77
N PRO A 6 17.87 4.21 30.24
CA PRO A 6 18.48 3.71 29.01
C PRO A 6 18.04 4.54 27.80
N SER A 7 19.00 4.83 26.93
CA SER A 7 18.80 5.55 25.66
C SER A 7 17.84 4.79 24.73
N PRO A 8 17.00 5.48 23.95
CA PRO A 8 16.13 4.82 22.98
C PRO A 8 16.95 4.20 21.85
N GLU A 9 16.66 2.94 21.53
CA GLU A 9 17.26 2.24 20.39
C GLU A 9 17.03 2.98 19.06
N PRO A 10 17.99 2.88 18.11
CA PRO A 10 17.84 3.47 16.80
C PRO A 10 16.74 2.72 16.02
N ARG A 11 15.70 3.44 15.61
CA ARG A 11 14.64 2.89 14.75
C ARG A 11 15.27 2.39 13.44
N PRO A 12 14.91 1.21 12.93
CA PRO A 12 15.36 0.77 11.63
C PRO A 12 14.87 1.74 10.57
N SER A 13 15.75 2.08 9.64
CA SER A 13 15.48 2.97 8.51
C SER A 13 14.28 2.44 7.74
N ARG A 14 13.10 3.05 7.93
CA ARG A 14 11.91 2.76 7.14
C ARG A 14 12.21 3.14 5.70
N ALA A 15 12.49 2.15 4.87
CA ALA A 15 12.39 2.29 3.43
C ALA A 15 11.02 2.90 3.13
N ARG A 16 10.99 3.97 2.31
CA ARG A 16 9.72 4.57 1.93
C ARG A 16 8.95 3.55 1.09
N PRO A 17 7.67 3.28 1.40
CA PRO A 17 6.80 2.44 0.57
C PRO A 17 6.83 2.93 -0.88
N LEU A 18 6.93 2.00 -1.83
CA LEU A 18 6.71 2.29 -3.24
C LEU A 18 5.21 2.53 -3.46
N THR A 19 4.88 3.63 -4.12
CA THR A 19 3.51 3.88 -4.55
C THR A 19 3.18 3.02 -5.77
N PRO A 20 1.97 2.43 -5.86
CA PRO A 20 1.55 1.65 -7.03
C PRO A 20 1.69 2.47 -8.32
N LEU A 21 2.33 1.91 -9.35
CA LEU A 21 2.65 2.62 -10.60
C LEU A 21 1.41 3.08 -11.38
N LEU A 22 0.31 2.35 -11.26
CA LEU A 22 -0.95 2.65 -11.97
C LEU A 22 -1.85 3.63 -11.21
N ARG A 23 -1.46 4.09 -10.01
CA ARG A 23 -2.20 5.11 -9.25
C ARG A 23 -1.68 6.51 -9.61
N PRO A 24 -2.55 7.48 -9.94
CA PRO A 24 -2.10 8.85 -10.13
C PRO A 24 -1.64 9.43 -8.79
N VAL A 25 -0.33 9.55 -8.58
CA VAL A 25 0.22 10.45 -7.57
C VAL A 25 0.30 11.82 -8.22
N LEU A 26 -0.29 12.84 -7.59
CA LEU A 26 -0.12 14.23 -8.02
C LEU A 26 1.38 14.50 -8.22
N PRO A 27 1.85 14.87 -9.43
CA PRO A 27 3.26 15.09 -9.65
C PRO A 27 3.71 16.30 -8.85
N ARG A 28 4.36 16.05 -7.70
CA ARG A 28 5.25 17.04 -7.10
C ARG A 28 6.53 17.03 -7.91
N SER A 29 6.83 18.17 -8.51
CA SER A 29 8.03 18.53 -9.28
C SER A 29 7.94 18.36 -10.79
N SER A 30 8.23 19.48 -11.44
CA SER A 30 8.43 19.75 -12.84
C SER A 30 9.62 18.95 -13.41
N PHE A 31 9.47 17.64 -13.57
CA PHE A 31 10.41 16.84 -14.36
C PHE A 31 9.96 16.85 -15.82
N GLN A 32 10.35 17.89 -16.57
CA GLN A 32 10.25 17.89 -18.02
C GLN A 32 11.48 17.18 -18.62
N GLN A 33 11.55 15.87 -18.44
CA GLN A 33 12.52 15.10 -19.20
C GLN A 33 11.96 14.97 -20.63
N ARG A 34 12.61 15.62 -21.59
CA ARG A 34 12.29 15.42 -23.00
C ARG A 34 12.58 13.96 -23.34
N LEU A 35 11.54 13.22 -23.68
CA LEU A 35 11.68 11.89 -24.27
C LEU A 35 12.37 12.06 -25.62
N SER A 36 13.32 11.18 -25.92
CA SER A 36 13.95 11.18 -27.24
C SER A 36 12.92 10.78 -28.30
N HIS A 37 13.09 11.29 -29.53
CA HIS A 37 12.22 10.90 -30.64
C HIS A 37 12.26 9.38 -30.88
N ALA A 38 13.42 8.75 -30.70
CA ALA A 38 13.56 7.30 -30.80
C ALA A 38 12.66 6.56 -29.80
N THR A 39 12.69 6.98 -28.52
CA THR A 39 11.84 6.37 -27.47
C THR A 39 10.35 6.53 -27.77
N LEU A 40 9.93 7.67 -28.32
CA LEU A 40 8.53 7.89 -28.71
C LEU A 40 8.12 7.03 -29.90
N SER A 41 8.99 6.86 -30.90
CA SER A 41 8.76 5.99 -32.05
C SER A 41 8.67 4.52 -31.64
N ASP A 42 9.58 4.05 -30.79
CA ASP A 42 9.58 2.67 -30.29
C ASP A 42 8.33 2.37 -29.46
N LEU A 43 7.94 3.31 -28.60
CA LEU A 43 6.71 3.21 -27.83
C LEU A 43 5.47 3.19 -28.74
N ALA A 44 5.43 4.04 -29.78
CA ALA A 44 4.33 4.05 -30.72
C ALA A 44 4.20 2.70 -31.42
N LEU A 45 5.30 2.10 -31.88
CA LEU A 45 5.30 0.79 -32.54
C LEU A 45 4.70 -0.30 -31.66
N VAL A 46 5.07 -0.33 -30.38
CA VAL A 46 4.60 -1.31 -29.39
C VAL A 46 3.12 -1.13 -29.03
N LEU A 47 2.54 0.06 -29.27
CA LEU A 47 1.12 0.34 -29.00
C LEU A 47 0.19 0.05 -30.20
N ILE A 48 0.72 -0.26 -31.39
CA ILE A 48 -0.08 -0.42 -32.64
C ILE A 48 -0.94 -1.69 -32.66
N ASP A 49 -0.57 -2.75 -31.98
CA ASP A 49 -1.42 -3.96 -31.99
C ASP A 49 -2.59 -3.87 -31.00
N GLY A 50 -2.50 -2.94 -30.05
CA GLY A 50 -3.46 -2.75 -28.97
C GLY A 50 -3.28 -3.70 -27.77
N THR A 51 -2.41 -4.71 -27.87
CA THR A 51 -2.15 -5.71 -26.84
C THR A 51 -1.69 -5.05 -25.53
N VAL A 52 -0.83 -4.03 -25.63
CA VAL A 52 -0.33 -3.30 -24.46
C VAL A 52 -1.44 -2.55 -23.73
N PHE A 53 -2.48 -2.06 -24.42
CA PHE A 53 -3.62 -1.43 -23.76
C PHE A 53 -4.43 -2.46 -22.95
N GLU A 54 -4.59 -3.68 -23.46
CA GLU A 54 -5.24 -4.77 -22.74
C GLU A 54 -4.43 -5.19 -21.51
N ILE A 55 -3.10 -5.30 -21.64
CA ILE A 55 -2.20 -5.60 -20.53
C ILE A 55 -2.31 -4.53 -19.45
N VAL A 56 -2.23 -3.24 -19.82
CA VAL A 56 -2.35 -2.12 -18.87
C VAL A 56 -3.71 -2.11 -18.18
N GLN A 57 -4.78 -2.44 -18.91
CA GLN A 57 -6.13 -2.56 -18.34
C GLN A 57 -6.23 -3.72 -17.35
N GLY A 58 -5.71 -4.91 -17.69
CA GLY A 58 -5.67 -6.06 -16.80
C GLY A 58 -4.84 -5.79 -15.53
N LEU A 59 -3.68 -5.14 -15.66
CA LEU A 59 -2.87 -4.73 -14.51
C LEU A 59 -3.61 -3.73 -13.60
N LEU A 60 -4.40 -2.83 -14.18
CA LEU A 60 -5.22 -1.88 -13.43
C LEU A 60 -6.31 -2.58 -12.62
N GLU A 61 -6.97 -3.59 -13.21
CA GLU A 61 -7.99 -4.38 -12.53
C GLU A 61 -7.38 -5.20 -11.38
N ILE A 62 -6.25 -5.87 -11.63
CA ILE A 62 -5.49 -6.60 -10.59
C ILE A 62 -5.11 -5.66 -9.45
N GLN A 63 -4.65 -4.45 -9.74
CA GLN A 63 -4.36 -3.45 -8.71
C GLN A 63 -5.60 -3.11 -7.89
N HIS A 64 -6.73 -2.78 -8.53
CA HIS A 64 -7.95 -2.41 -7.81
C HIS A 64 -8.44 -3.55 -6.91
N LEU A 65 -8.43 -4.79 -7.41
CA LEU A 65 -8.82 -5.96 -6.62
C LEU A 65 -7.89 -6.17 -5.42
N THR A 66 -6.58 -6.00 -5.62
CA THR A 66 -5.58 -6.14 -4.55
C THR A 66 -5.76 -5.06 -3.49
N GLU A 67 -5.85 -3.78 -3.88
CA GLU A 67 -6.08 -2.65 -2.97
C GLU A 67 -7.37 -2.83 -2.16
N LYS A 68 -8.46 -3.25 -2.84
CA LYS A 68 -9.75 -3.51 -2.18
C LYS A 68 -9.66 -4.67 -1.18
N SER A 69 -8.95 -5.75 -1.54
CA SER A 69 -8.73 -6.89 -0.66
C SER A 69 -7.95 -6.48 0.60
N LEU A 70 -6.82 -5.80 0.44
CA LEU A 70 -5.97 -5.31 1.53
C LEU A 70 -6.73 -4.34 2.46
N TYR A 71 -7.51 -3.42 1.88
CA TYR A 71 -8.36 -2.51 2.64
C TYR A 71 -9.41 -3.27 3.48
N ASN A 72 -10.08 -4.25 2.88
CA ASN A 72 -11.08 -5.05 3.58
C ASN A 72 -10.47 -5.91 4.69
N GLN A 73 -9.28 -6.47 4.48
CA GLN A 73 -8.53 -7.17 5.53
C GLN A 73 -8.22 -6.24 6.71
N ARG A 74 -7.77 -5.02 6.41
CA ARG A 74 -7.53 -3.99 7.43
C ARG A 74 -8.77 -3.62 8.22
N LEU A 75 -9.88 -3.40 7.53
CA LEU A 75 -11.14 -3.06 8.17
C LEU A 75 -11.64 -4.20 9.06
N LYS A 76 -11.50 -5.45 8.60
CA LYS A 76 -11.87 -6.64 9.37
C LYS A 76 -11.07 -6.73 10.67
N LEU A 77 -9.74 -6.59 10.63
CA LEU A 77 -8.90 -6.62 11.83
C LEU A 77 -9.32 -5.53 12.84
N GLN A 78 -9.57 -4.31 12.35
CA GLN A 78 -10.03 -3.21 13.21
C GLN A 78 -11.40 -3.49 13.85
N SER A 79 -12.29 -4.16 13.11
CA SER A 79 -13.59 -4.57 13.64
C SER A 79 -13.45 -5.60 14.76
N GLU A 80 -12.54 -6.58 14.59
CA GLU A 80 -12.22 -7.60 15.59
C GLU A 80 -11.62 -6.97 16.85
N HIS A 81 -10.69 -6.03 16.69
CA HIS A 81 -10.12 -5.26 17.81
C HIS A 81 -11.17 -4.46 18.58
N ARG A 82 -12.14 -3.86 17.89
CA ARG A 82 -13.24 -3.13 18.52
C ARG A 82 -14.13 -4.07 19.35
N VAL A 83 -14.48 -5.23 18.79
CA VAL A 83 -15.28 -6.25 19.48
C VAL A 83 -14.52 -6.80 20.69
N LEU A 84 -13.22 -7.07 20.55
CA LEU A 84 -12.37 -7.54 21.63
C LEU A 84 -12.34 -6.55 22.80
N LYS A 85 -12.10 -5.26 22.53
CA LYS A 85 -12.11 -4.20 23.55
C LYS A 85 -13.46 -4.11 24.24
N GLN A 86 -14.56 -4.13 23.47
CA GLN A 86 -15.90 -4.06 24.03
C GLN A 86 -16.19 -5.27 24.94
N THR A 87 -15.80 -6.46 24.52
CA THR A 87 -15.97 -7.70 25.29
C THR A 87 -15.17 -7.66 26.59
N LEU A 88 -13.93 -7.17 26.54
CA LEU A 88 -13.07 -7.02 27.71
C LEU A 88 -13.68 -6.05 28.73
N LEU A 89 -14.16 -4.88 28.27
CA LEU A 89 -14.83 -3.90 29.13
C LEU A 89 -16.08 -4.46 29.80
N THR A 90 -16.90 -5.22 29.07
CA THR A 90 -18.08 -5.88 29.63
C THR A 90 -17.68 -6.88 30.72
N LYS A 91 -16.71 -7.75 30.46
CA LYS A 91 -16.19 -8.71 31.46
C LYS A 91 -15.63 -8.01 32.70
N HIS A 92 -14.90 -6.91 32.51
CA HIS A 92 -14.35 -6.14 33.62
C HIS A 92 -15.45 -5.55 34.49
N LYS A 93 -16.50 -5.02 33.89
CA LYS A 93 -17.67 -4.46 34.60
C LYS A 93 -18.41 -5.54 35.38
N GLU A 94 -18.68 -6.69 34.77
CA GLU A 94 -19.35 -7.84 35.43
C GLU A 94 -18.53 -8.34 36.62
N ALA A 95 -17.21 -8.51 36.46
CA ALA A 95 -16.32 -8.94 37.53
C ALA A 95 -16.29 -7.93 38.70
N GLN A 96 -16.33 -6.63 38.42
CA GLN A 96 -16.39 -5.60 39.46
C GLN A 96 -17.70 -5.64 40.24
N GLN A 97 -18.83 -5.91 39.57
CA GLN A 97 -20.15 -6.02 40.22
C GLN A 97 -20.26 -7.24 41.13
N ALA A 98 -19.61 -8.36 40.76
CA ALA A 98 -19.59 -9.58 41.56
C ALA A 98 -18.54 -9.56 42.70
N CYS A 99 -17.64 -8.56 42.73
CA CYS A 99 -16.51 -8.53 43.65
C CYS A 99 -16.86 -7.88 45.00
N ARG A 100 -16.29 -8.40 46.09
CA ARG A 100 -16.41 -7.76 47.41
C ARG A 100 -15.60 -6.44 47.45
N PRO A 101 -16.08 -5.39 48.16
CA PRO A 101 -15.43 -4.07 48.17
C PRO A 101 -13.94 -4.08 48.56
N HIS A 102 -13.54 -4.94 49.49
CA HIS A 102 -12.15 -5.03 49.94
C HIS A 102 -11.18 -5.59 48.88
N ASN A 103 -11.68 -6.42 47.95
CA ASN A 103 -10.86 -7.03 46.88
C ASN A 103 -10.83 -6.16 45.61
N LEU A 104 -11.66 -5.13 45.55
CA LEU A 104 -11.84 -4.29 44.38
C LEU A 104 -10.55 -3.58 43.91
N PRO A 105 -9.66 -3.07 44.79
CA PRO A 105 -8.41 -2.45 44.36
C PRO A 105 -7.48 -3.43 43.63
N LEU A 106 -7.35 -4.66 44.16
CA LEU A 106 -6.52 -5.71 43.54
C LEU A 106 -7.09 -6.14 42.19
N LEU A 107 -8.42 -6.30 42.11
CA LEU A 107 -9.10 -6.63 40.86
C LEU A 107 -8.88 -5.52 39.81
N ARG A 108 -9.05 -4.25 40.17
CA ARG A 108 -8.82 -3.12 39.25
C ARG A 108 -7.38 -3.08 38.76
N ALA A 109 -6.40 -3.33 39.63
CA ALA A 109 -5.00 -3.40 39.24
C ALA A 109 -4.71 -4.57 38.26
N ALA A 110 -5.40 -5.71 38.41
CA ALA A 110 -5.31 -6.81 37.46
C ALA A 110 -5.97 -6.45 36.11
N GLN A 111 -7.16 -5.85 36.13
CA GLN A 111 -7.88 -5.41 34.93
C GLN A 111 -7.11 -4.35 34.14
N GLN A 112 -6.46 -3.41 34.83
CA GLN A 112 -5.63 -2.39 34.19
C GLN A 112 -4.44 -3.03 33.44
N ARG A 113 -3.76 -4.01 34.05
CA ARG A 113 -2.68 -4.74 33.38
C ARG A 113 -3.18 -5.53 32.17
N GLU A 114 -4.35 -6.14 32.28
CA GLU A 114 -4.97 -6.86 31.15
C GLU A 114 -5.33 -5.91 30.00
N GLN A 115 -5.90 -4.74 30.32
CA GLN A 115 -6.21 -3.69 29.35
C GLN A 115 -4.95 -3.22 28.62
N GLU A 116 -3.87 -2.92 29.35
CA GLU A 116 -2.59 -2.51 28.78
C GLU A 116 -1.99 -3.59 27.87
N ALA A 117 -2.06 -4.86 28.28
CA ALA A 117 -1.60 -5.99 27.47
C ALA A 117 -2.40 -6.14 26.16
N VAL A 118 -3.73 -5.99 26.22
CA VAL A 118 -4.59 -6.03 25.03
C VAL A 118 -4.33 -4.85 24.10
N GLU A 119 -4.14 -3.65 24.65
CA GLU A 119 -3.78 -2.46 23.86
C GLU A 119 -2.40 -2.56 23.22
N HIS A 120 -1.45 -3.20 23.89
CA HIS A 120 -0.15 -3.52 23.31
C HIS A 120 -0.31 -4.46 22.10
N ARG A 121 -0.98 -5.60 22.30
CA ARG A 121 -1.22 -6.59 21.24
C ARG A 121 -1.93 -6.00 20.03
N ILE A 122 -2.98 -5.21 20.25
CA ILE A 122 -3.72 -4.54 19.17
C ILE A 122 -2.81 -3.61 18.36
N ARG A 123 -1.90 -2.88 19.03
CA ARG A 123 -0.93 -2.01 18.35
C ARG A 123 0.05 -2.82 17.51
N GLU A 124 0.58 -3.92 18.04
CA GLU A 124 1.48 -4.81 17.31
C GLU A 124 0.81 -5.43 16.09
N GLU A 125 -0.39 -5.98 16.25
CA GLU A 125 -1.18 -6.56 15.15
C GLU A 125 -1.49 -5.53 14.06
N GLN A 126 -1.84 -4.30 14.44
CA GLN A 126 -2.07 -3.22 13.47
C GLN A 126 -0.77 -2.83 12.74
N GLN A 127 0.37 -2.79 13.44
CA GLN A 127 1.67 -2.49 12.84
C GLN A 127 2.10 -3.58 11.85
N MET A 128 2.02 -4.85 12.25
CA MET A 128 2.32 -5.99 11.38
C MET A 128 1.46 -5.98 10.12
N MET A 129 0.17 -5.65 10.25
CA MET A 129 -0.71 -5.55 9.10
C MET A 129 -0.36 -4.38 8.19
N ASP A 130 -0.04 -3.21 8.74
CA ASP A 130 0.35 -2.04 7.94
C ASP A 130 1.68 -2.29 7.20
N GLU A 131 2.64 -2.96 7.82
CA GLU A 131 3.89 -3.40 7.19
C GLU A 131 3.65 -4.42 6.08
N LYS A 132 2.79 -5.41 6.33
CA LYS A 132 2.37 -6.39 5.32
C LYS A 132 1.72 -5.71 4.11
N ILE A 133 0.83 -4.74 4.33
CA ILE A 133 0.19 -3.99 3.24
C ILE A 133 1.24 -3.26 2.39
N VAL A 134 2.21 -2.60 3.01
CA VAL A 134 3.29 -1.92 2.28
C VAL A 134 4.07 -2.91 1.43
N LEU A 135 4.51 -4.04 2.00
CA LEU A 135 5.27 -5.05 1.28
C LEU A 135 4.49 -5.65 0.11
N GLU A 136 3.20 -5.91 0.28
CA GLU A 136 2.36 -6.41 -0.81
C GLU A 136 2.19 -5.38 -1.93
N LEU A 137 2.03 -4.09 -1.60
CA LEU A 137 1.95 -3.03 -2.61
C LEU A 137 3.28 -2.82 -3.34
N ASP A 138 4.41 -2.88 -2.64
CA ASP A 138 5.75 -2.80 -3.23
C ASP A 138 5.99 -3.97 -4.19
N GLN A 139 5.59 -5.17 -3.80
CA GLN A 139 5.66 -6.33 -4.68
C GLN A 139 4.79 -6.14 -5.93
N LYS A 140 3.60 -5.54 -5.81
CA LYS A 140 2.76 -5.24 -6.98
C LYS A 140 3.40 -4.23 -7.94
N VAL A 141 4.17 -3.27 -7.44
CA VAL A 141 4.96 -2.37 -8.28
C VAL A 141 5.97 -3.17 -9.11
N VAL A 142 6.72 -4.08 -8.46
CA VAL A 142 7.70 -4.94 -9.13
C VAL A 142 7.04 -5.84 -10.17
N ASP A 143 5.90 -6.47 -9.83
CA ASP A 143 5.15 -7.33 -10.74
C ASP A 143 4.68 -6.56 -11.99
N GLN A 144 4.18 -5.33 -11.80
CA GLN A 144 3.73 -4.45 -12.88
C GLN A 144 4.90 -4.05 -13.80
N GLN A 145 6.04 -3.63 -13.23
CA GLN A 145 7.25 -3.30 -13.99
C GLN A 145 7.71 -4.50 -14.82
N SER A 146 7.83 -5.68 -14.20
CA SER A 146 8.29 -6.89 -14.87
C SER A 146 7.33 -7.33 -15.97
N THR A 147 6.03 -7.18 -15.78
CA THR A 147 5.03 -7.51 -16.81
C THR A 147 5.13 -6.60 -18.02
N LEU A 148 5.27 -5.28 -17.80
CA LEU A 148 5.41 -4.30 -18.88
C LEU A 148 6.76 -4.43 -19.61
N GLU A 149 7.84 -4.72 -18.88
CA GLU A 149 9.15 -5.03 -19.45
C GLU A 149 9.09 -6.26 -20.36
N LYS A 150 8.47 -7.35 -19.89
CA LYS A 150 8.29 -8.60 -20.67
C LYS A 150 7.37 -8.42 -21.88
N ALA A 151 6.41 -7.51 -21.79
CA ALA A 151 5.56 -7.12 -22.92
C ALA A 151 6.30 -6.24 -23.95
N GLY A 152 7.57 -5.90 -23.70
CA GLY A 152 8.39 -5.11 -24.61
C GLY A 152 8.09 -3.61 -24.57
N VAL A 153 7.40 -3.12 -23.54
CA VAL A 153 7.06 -1.70 -23.43
C VAL A 153 8.32 -0.90 -23.12
N THR A 154 8.72 -0.03 -24.05
CA THR A 154 9.94 0.78 -23.94
C THR A 154 9.92 1.64 -22.68
N GLY A 155 11.03 1.65 -21.94
CA GLY A 155 11.19 2.45 -20.72
C GLY A 155 10.74 1.76 -19.42
N PHE A 156 10.18 0.55 -19.50
CA PHE A 156 9.84 -0.26 -18.33
C PHE A 156 10.92 -1.30 -18.04
N TYR A 157 11.32 -1.33 -16.77
CA TYR A 157 12.23 -2.29 -16.16
C TYR A 157 12.05 -2.21 -14.65
N VAL A 158 12.45 -3.26 -13.92
CA VAL A 158 12.38 -3.24 -12.46
C VAL A 158 13.35 -2.21 -11.88
N THR A 159 12.84 -1.22 -11.16
CA THR A 159 13.65 -0.18 -10.54
C THR A 159 12.99 0.40 -9.28
N THR A 160 13.84 0.77 -8.31
CA THR A 160 13.47 1.49 -7.09
C THR A 160 13.94 2.95 -7.10
N ASN A 161 14.61 3.40 -8.18
CA ASN A 161 15.08 4.77 -8.32
C ASN A 161 13.87 5.72 -8.46
N PRO A 162 13.68 6.70 -7.55
CA PRO A 162 12.54 7.61 -7.58
C PRO A 162 12.35 8.38 -8.90
N GLN A 163 13.46 8.72 -9.58
CA GLN A 163 13.41 9.45 -10.85
C GLN A 163 12.88 8.55 -11.97
N GLU A 164 13.35 7.31 -12.02
CA GLU A 164 12.93 6.31 -13.01
C GLU A 164 11.49 5.85 -12.76
N LEU A 165 11.09 5.69 -11.49
CA LEU A 165 9.70 5.44 -11.12
C LEU A 165 8.78 6.57 -11.61
N THR A 166 9.19 7.82 -11.42
CA THR A 166 8.42 8.98 -11.91
C THR A 166 8.29 8.95 -13.44
N LEU A 167 9.36 8.60 -14.15
CA LEU A 167 9.35 8.45 -15.60
C LEU A 167 8.37 7.34 -16.05
N GLN A 168 8.46 6.15 -15.45
CA GLN A 168 7.58 5.02 -15.75
C GLN A 168 6.11 5.33 -15.46
N MET A 169 5.81 6.05 -14.38
CA MET A 169 4.44 6.53 -14.08
C MET A 169 3.92 7.50 -15.15
N ASN A 170 4.75 8.44 -15.60
CA ASN A 170 4.37 9.39 -16.65
C ASN A 170 4.13 8.69 -17.99
N LEU A 171 4.95 7.69 -18.34
CA LEU A 171 4.75 6.85 -19.53
C LEU A 171 3.46 6.05 -19.45
N LEU A 172 3.17 5.42 -18.30
CA LEU A 172 1.90 4.73 -18.05
C LEU A 172 0.70 5.67 -18.19
N GLU A 173 0.80 6.90 -17.68
CA GLU A 173 -0.26 7.90 -17.81
C GLU A 173 -0.48 8.29 -19.28
N LEU A 174 0.59 8.45 -20.06
CA LEU A 174 0.51 8.69 -21.50
C LEU A 174 -0.20 7.54 -22.22
N ILE A 175 0.22 6.30 -21.98
CA ILE A 175 -0.40 5.10 -22.57
C ILE A 175 -1.90 5.08 -22.26
N ARG A 176 -2.28 5.33 -21.00
CA ARG A 176 -3.70 5.39 -20.59
C ARG A 176 -4.47 6.53 -21.25
N LYS A 177 -3.86 7.71 -21.42
CA LYS A 177 -4.49 8.84 -22.14
C LYS A 177 -4.70 8.54 -23.62
N LEU A 178 -3.77 7.84 -24.26
CA LEU A 178 -3.91 7.39 -25.65
C LEU A 178 -5.06 6.38 -25.78
N GLN A 179 -5.15 5.43 -24.85
CA GLN A 179 -6.27 4.48 -24.78
C GLN A 179 -7.63 5.20 -24.68
N GLN A 180 -7.74 6.19 -23.78
CA GLN A 180 -8.98 6.96 -23.56
C GLN A 180 -9.37 7.88 -24.71
N ARG A 181 -8.40 8.39 -25.48
CA ARG A 181 -8.65 9.29 -26.62
C ARG A 181 -9.06 8.55 -27.91
N GLY A 182 -9.23 7.24 -27.87
CA GLY A 182 -9.80 6.47 -28.96
C GLY A 182 -8.74 5.76 -29.80
N TYR A 183 -7.91 4.93 -29.15
CA TYR A 183 -7.27 3.84 -29.89
C TYR A 183 -8.36 2.89 -30.43
N GLN A 184 -8.74 3.09 -31.68
CA GLN A 184 -9.57 2.19 -32.47
C GLN A 184 -8.62 1.50 -33.45
N PRO A 185 -8.25 0.23 -33.23
CA PRO A 185 -7.41 -0.48 -34.20
C PRO A 185 -8.15 -0.53 -35.55
N GLY A 186 -7.57 0.12 -36.57
CA GLY A 186 -8.02 -0.01 -37.96
C GLY A 186 -8.86 1.12 -38.58
N LYS A 187 -8.96 2.32 -38.00
CA LYS A 187 -9.52 3.49 -38.75
C LYS A 187 -8.41 4.35 -39.34
N PRO A 188 -8.41 4.63 -40.66
CA PRO A 188 -7.46 5.55 -41.27
C PRO A 188 -7.66 6.95 -40.70
N PHE A 189 -6.57 7.67 -40.47
CA PHE A 189 -6.62 9.10 -40.19
C PHE A 189 -7.20 9.84 -41.41
N PRO A 190 -8.15 10.78 -41.22
CA PRO A 190 -8.68 11.59 -42.30
C PRO A 190 -7.64 12.53 -42.91
#